data_AF-A0A661VE98-F1
#
_entry.id   AF-A0A661VE98-F1
#
_cell.length_a   1.000
_cell.length_b   1.000
_cell.length_c   1.000
_cell.angle_alpha   90.00
_cell.angle_beta   90.00
_cell.angle_gamma   90.00
#
_symmetry.space_group_name_H-M   'P 1'
#
loop_
_entity.id
_entity.type
_entity.pdbx_description
1 polymer ?
#
loop_
_entity_poly.entity_id
_entity_poly.type
_entity_poly.pdbx_seq_one_letter_code
_entity_poly.pdbx_strand_id
1 'polypeptide(L)'
;MTIVAPQTVALTARLIREGKKLPESFTFVQRNGELYEIETFFPEAGTYILRIFAKRKGDPGEYWSLLEYRVDAARGASKAVGFPETYESFYTHDVYLYEPKAGQLRAGSAQTFKLRVPGAQDVALVAGERWYHLQRQGDVFRGRFIVPKGEMVICAKFPGRSMYDGLLGYVGF
;
A
#
# COMPACT_ATOMS: atom_id res chain seq x y z
N MET A 1 -1.99 -11.56 -7.89
CA MET A 1 -0.99 -12.62 -8.17
C MET A 1 -0.03 -12.72 -7.00
N THR A 2 0.73 -13.81 -6.90
CA THR A 2 1.73 -13.99 -5.84
C THR A 2 3.10 -14.35 -6.42
N ILE A 3 4.16 -13.88 -5.78
CA ILE A 3 5.56 -14.14 -6.17
C ILE A 3 6.39 -14.47 -4.94
N VAL A 4 7.17 -15.54 -5.00
CA VAL A 4 8.14 -15.87 -3.94
C VAL A 4 9.42 -15.10 -4.19
N ALA A 5 9.92 -14.38 -3.19
CA ALA A 5 11.19 -13.66 -3.26
C ALA A 5 11.93 -13.65 -1.91
N PRO A 6 13.27 -13.80 -1.89
CA PRO A 6 14.07 -13.73 -0.68
C PRO A 6 13.86 -12.42 0.08
N GLN A 7 14.01 -12.42 1.41
CA GLN A 7 13.82 -11.22 2.27
C GLN A 7 14.70 -10.02 1.88
N THR A 8 15.80 -10.27 1.17
CA THR A 8 16.74 -9.26 0.68
C THR A 8 16.26 -8.51 -0.56
N VAL A 9 15.11 -8.86 -1.12
CA VAL A 9 14.55 -8.23 -2.33
C VAL A 9 13.34 -7.38 -1.97
N ALA A 10 13.28 -6.17 -2.53
CA ALA A 10 12.09 -5.33 -2.57
C ALA A 10 11.44 -5.43 -3.96
N LEU A 11 10.12 -5.62 -4.01
CA LEU A 11 9.34 -5.62 -5.26
C LEU A 11 8.38 -4.44 -5.30
N THR A 12 8.20 -3.89 -6.50
CA THR A 12 7.10 -2.99 -6.85
C THR A 12 6.51 -3.40 -8.19
N ALA A 13 5.34 -2.88 -8.52
CA ALA A 13 4.66 -3.18 -9.77
C ALA A 13 4.09 -1.90 -10.38
N ARG A 14 3.91 -1.92 -11.70
CA ARG A 14 3.24 -0.85 -12.43
C ARG A 14 2.38 -1.44 -13.54
N LEU A 15 1.16 -0.93 -13.69
CA LEU A 15 0.36 -1.19 -14.88
C LEU A 15 0.73 -0.22 -15.99
N ILE A 16 0.80 -0.76 -17.21
CA ILE A 16 1.08 -0.04 -18.44
C ILE A 16 -0.03 -0.37 -19.43
N ARG A 17 -0.58 0.65 -20.11
CA ARG A 17 -1.53 0.49 -21.21
C ARG A 17 -1.10 1.38 -22.36
N GLU A 18 -1.05 0.82 -23.57
CA GLU A 18 -0.65 1.55 -24.78
C GLU A 18 0.70 2.29 -24.62
N GLY A 19 1.67 1.64 -23.96
CA GLY A 19 3.00 2.20 -23.69
C GLY A 19 3.06 3.24 -22.56
N LYS A 20 1.93 3.62 -21.96
CA LYS A 20 1.87 4.62 -20.88
C LYS A 20 1.76 3.96 -19.52
N LYS A 21 2.59 4.38 -18.56
CA LYS A 21 2.47 4.00 -17.15
C LYS A 21 1.18 4.59 -16.57
N LEU A 22 0.35 3.76 -15.96
CA LEU A 22 -0.88 4.18 -15.28
C LEU A 22 -0.57 4.69 -13.85
N PRO A 23 -1.52 5.28 -13.11
CA PRO A 23 -1.31 5.70 -11.73
C PRO A 23 -0.78 4.57 -10.82
N GLU A 24 0.05 4.91 -9.82
CA GLU A 24 0.63 3.94 -8.87
C GLU A 24 -0.43 3.23 -8.05
N SER A 25 -1.48 3.95 -7.70
CA SER A 25 -2.63 3.42 -6.99
C SER A 25 -3.39 2.31 -7.74
N PHE A 26 -3.02 1.98 -8.98
CA PHE A 26 -3.62 0.83 -9.68
C PHE A 26 -2.92 -0.50 -9.38
N THR A 27 -1.83 -0.46 -8.62
CA THR A 27 -1.10 -1.63 -8.16
C THR A 27 -0.86 -1.53 -6.67
N PHE A 28 -0.92 -2.65 -5.97
CA PHE A 28 -0.59 -2.71 -4.56
C PHE A 28 0.23 -3.95 -4.28
N VAL A 29 1.41 -3.73 -3.70
CA VAL A 29 2.40 -4.78 -3.46
C VAL A 29 2.66 -4.87 -1.99
N GLN A 30 2.41 -6.04 -1.41
CA GLN A 30 2.60 -6.30 0.02
C GLN A 30 3.43 -7.55 0.22
N ARG A 31 4.24 -7.60 1.28
CA ARG A 31 5.02 -8.78 1.63
C ARG A 31 4.44 -9.48 2.85
N ASN A 32 4.34 -10.80 2.78
CA ASN A 32 4.02 -11.69 3.89
C ASN A 32 5.02 -12.84 3.95
N GLY A 33 6.05 -12.71 4.79
CA GLY A 33 7.18 -13.64 4.77
C GLY A 33 7.91 -13.58 3.42
N GLU A 34 8.13 -14.73 2.79
CA GLU A 34 8.79 -14.80 1.48
C GLU A 34 7.85 -14.53 0.29
N LEU A 35 6.56 -14.37 0.56
CA LEU A 35 5.54 -14.16 -0.46
C LEU A 35 5.26 -12.67 -0.66
N TYR A 36 5.33 -12.21 -1.90
CA TYR A 36 4.71 -10.97 -2.33
C TYR A 36 3.31 -11.23 -2.87
N GLU A 37 2.36 -10.43 -2.41
CA GLU A 37 1.02 -10.33 -2.96
C GLU A 37 0.95 -9.06 -3.80
N ILE A 38 0.59 -9.21 -5.07
CA ILE A 38 0.40 -8.11 -6.01
C ILE A 38 -1.07 -8.07 -6.40
N GLU A 39 -1.75 -7.02 -5.98
CA GLU A 39 -3.11 -6.70 -6.38
C GLU A 39 -3.09 -5.62 -7.45
N THR A 40 -3.98 -5.77 -8.43
CA THR A 40 -4.08 -4.85 -9.57
C THR A 40 -5.51 -4.42 -9.76
N PHE A 41 -5.68 -3.13 -9.93
CA PHE A 41 -6.93 -2.48 -10.25
C PHE A 41 -6.93 -2.11 -11.73
N PHE A 42 -7.91 -2.63 -12.47
CA PHE A 42 -8.10 -2.30 -13.88
C PHE A 42 -9.26 -1.29 -13.99
N PRO A 43 -9.02 -0.05 -14.44
CA PRO A 43 -10.08 0.97 -14.51
C PRO A 43 -11.14 0.60 -15.57
N GLU A 44 -10.72 -0.04 -16.66
CA GLU A 44 -11.55 -0.39 -17.81
C GLU A 44 -11.20 -1.79 -18.30
N ALA A 45 -12.09 -2.39 -19.09
CA ALA A 45 -11.76 -3.58 -19.86
C ALA A 45 -10.66 -3.28 -20.88
N GLY A 46 -9.80 -4.25 -21.16
CA GLY A 46 -8.73 -4.11 -22.16
C GLY A 46 -7.46 -4.87 -21.80
N THR A 47 -6.45 -4.71 -22.64
CA THR A 47 -5.14 -5.33 -22.47
C THR A 47 -4.18 -4.40 -21.74
N TYR A 48 -3.50 -4.93 -20.73
CA TYR A 48 -2.52 -4.23 -19.93
C TYR A 48 -1.22 -5.03 -19.87
N ILE A 49 -0.11 -4.35 -19.60
CA ILE A 49 1.12 -4.96 -19.14
C ILE A 49 1.28 -4.67 -17.65
N LEU A 50 1.32 -5.71 -16.83
CA LEU A 50 1.78 -5.62 -15.45
C LEU A 50 3.29 -5.85 -15.44
N ARG A 51 4.05 -4.77 -15.24
CA ARG A 51 5.50 -4.82 -15.13
C ARG A 51 5.90 -4.86 -13.66
N ILE A 52 6.76 -5.81 -13.31
CA ILE A 52 7.25 -6.03 -11.96
C ILE A 52 8.71 -5.63 -11.93
N PHE A 53 9.05 -4.82 -10.94
CA PHE A 53 10.40 -4.34 -10.73
C PHE A 53 10.95 -4.81 -9.40
N ALA A 54 12.25 -4.99 -9.34
CA ALA A 54 12.94 -5.40 -8.12
C ALA A 54 14.24 -4.64 -7.89
N LYS A 55 14.60 -4.54 -6.62
CA LYS A 55 15.96 -4.20 -6.20
C LYS A 55 16.32 -4.97 -4.93
N ARG A 56 17.61 -4.99 -4.57
CA ARG A 56 17.99 -5.45 -3.23
C ARG A 56 17.60 -4.38 -2.20
N LYS A 57 17.10 -4.81 -1.04
CA LYS A 57 16.81 -3.91 0.08
C LYS A 57 18.12 -3.23 0.52
N GLY A 58 18.08 -1.91 0.72
CA GLY A 58 19.24 -1.11 1.10
C GLY A 58 20.12 -0.63 -0.05
N ASP A 59 19.95 -1.14 -1.28
CA ASP A 59 20.69 -0.62 -2.43
C ASP A 59 20.14 0.78 -2.81
N PRO A 60 21.03 1.78 -3.02
CA PRO A 60 20.63 3.12 -3.45
C PRO A 60 20.26 3.19 -4.94
N GLY A 61 20.39 2.08 -5.68
CA GLY A 61 20.11 2.00 -7.11
C GLY A 61 18.62 1.92 -7.47
N GLU A 62 18.36 2.05 -8.77
CA GLU A 62 17.02 1.95 -9.34
C GLU A 62 16.47 0.52 -9.33
N TYR A 63 15.15 0.42 -9.37
CA TYR A 63 14.45 -0.85 -9.55
C TYR A 63 14.61 -1.34 -11.00
N TRP A 64 15.06 -2.58 -11.17
CA TRP A 64 15.18 -3.22 -12.47
C TRP A 64 13.88 -3.90 -12.87
N SER A 65 13.47 -3.76 -14.13
CA SER A 65 12.35 -4.53 -14.69
C SER A 65 12.75 -6.00 -14.76
N LEU A 66 12.06 -6.87 -14.02
CA LEU A 66 12.34 -8.30 -14.00
C LEU A 66 11.39 -9.09 -14.88
N LEU A 67 10.10 -8.74 -14.84
CA LEU A 67 9.05 -9.57 -15.39
C LEU A 67 7.90 -8.71 -15.90
N GLU A 68 7.31 -9.13 -17.01
CA GLU A 68 6.13 -8.52 -17.59
C GLU A 68 5.06 -9.58 -17.84
N TYR A 69 3.84 -9.28 -17.39
CA TYR A 69 2.67 -10.09 -17.72
C TYR A 69 1.74 -9.28 -18.60
N ARG A 70 1.31 -9.88 -19.72
CA ARG A 70 0.14 -9.40 -20.44
C ARG A 70 -1.11 -9.85 -19.68
N VAL A 71 -1.98 -8.90 -19.36
CA VAL A 71 -3.24 -9.15 -18.66
C VAL A 71 -4.39 -8.62 -19.51
N ASP A 72 -5.30 -9.51 -19.89
CA ASP A 72 -6.53 -9.14 -20.58
C ASP A 72 -7.67 -9.03 -19.55
N ALA A 73 -8.01 -7.80 -19.17
CA ALA A 73 -9.07 -7.52 -18.21
C ALA A 73 -10.43 -7.53 -18.91
N ALA A 74 -11.27 -8.50 -18.57
CA ALA A 74 -12.61 -8.64 -19.16
C ALA A 74 -13.56 -7.51 -18.75
N ARG A 75 -13.33 -6.87 -17.59
CA ARG A 75 -14.14 -5.79 -17.03
C ARG A 75 -13.26 -4.81 -16.27
N GLY A 76 -13.67 -3.53 -16.29
CA GLY A 76 -13.13 -2.52 -15.41
C GLY A 76 -13.85 -2.50 -14.06
N ALA A 77 -13.15 -2.09 -13.01
CA ALA A 77 -13.75 -1.87 -11.72
C ALA A 77 -14.42 -0.50 -11.70
N SER A 78 -15.75 -0.52 -11.81
CA SER A 78 -16.59 0.63 -12.19
C SER A 78 -16.59 1.82 -11.22
N LYS A 79 -16.08 1.67 -9.99
CA LYS A 79 -16.12 2.72 -8.96
C LYS A 79 -14.97 2.68 -7.93
N ALA A 80 -13.93 1.87 -8.13
CA ALA A 80 -12.84 1.84 -7.16
C ALA A 80 -11.75 2.86 -7.51
N VAL A 81 -11.18 3.41 -6.45
CA VAL A 81 -10.48 4.69 -6.42
C VAL A 81 -8.96 4.48 -6.26
N GLY A 82 -8.50 3.33 -6.73
CA GLY A 82 -7.15 2.80 -6.50
C GLY A 82 -6.93 2.29 -5.09
N PHE A 83 -5.72 1.80 -4.85
CA PHE A 83 -5.15 1.42 -3.57
C PHE A 83 -4.54 2.62 -2.85
N PRO A 84 -4.25 2.51 -1.53
CA PRO A 84 -3.56 3.56 -0.79
C PRO A 84 -2.15 3.76 -1.35
N GLU A 85 -1.64 4.98 -1.26
CA GLU A 85 -0.24 5.27 -1.57
C GLU A 85 0.65 4.58 -0.54
N THR A 86 1.74 3.95 -0.98
CA THR A 86 2.72 3.30 -0.09
C THR A 86 3.99 4.13 -0.01
N TYR A 87 4.40 4.51 1.18
CA TYR A 87 5.70 5.15 1.40
C TYR A 87 6.81 4.10 1.56
N GLU A 88 8.09 4.51 1.48
CA GLU A 88 9.24 3.61 1.58
C GLU A 88 9.23 2.76 2.87
N SER A 89 8.86 3.37 3.99
CA SER A 89 8.76 2.72 5.31
C SER A 89 7.81 1.52 5.31
N PHE A 90 6.76 1.52 4.47
CA PHE A 90 5.85 0.39 4.30
C PHE A 90 6.62 -0.87 3.89
N TYR A 91 7.55 -0.72 2.95
CA TYR A 91 8.40 -1.80 2.46
C TYR A 91 9.54 -2.12 3.42
N THR A 92 10.18 -1.09 4.00
CA THR A 92 11.32 -1.27 4.91
C THR A 92 10.94 -2.00 6.20
N HIS A 93 9.70 -1.81 6.68
CA HIS A 93 9.21 -2.44 7.90
C HIS A 93 8.30 -3.66 7.66
N ASP A 94 8.24 -4.18 6.42
CA ASP A 94 7.42 -5.33 6.03
C ASP A 94 5.97 -5.23 6.54
N VAL A 95 5.41 -4.03 6.37
CA VAL A 95 4.04 -3.70 6.74
C VAL A 95 3.06 -4.47 5.86
N TYR A 96 2.00 -4.98 6.48
CA TYR A 96 0.94 -5.68 5.77
C TYR A 96 -0.42 -5.09 6.12
N LEU A 97 -1.12 -4.53 5.13
CA LEU A 97 -2.44 -3.94 5.29
C LEU A 97 -3.53 -4.98 5.01
N TYR A 98 -4.38 -5.24 6.02
CA TYR A 98 -5.56 -6.09 5.86
C TYR A 98 -6.74 -5.29 5.29
N GLU A 99 -7.03 -4.11 5.86
CA GLU A 99 -8.12 -3.24 5.44
C GLU A 99 -7.94 -1.79 5.95
N PRO A 100 -8.51 -0.77 5.27
CA PRO A 100 -9.15 -0.85 3.96
C PRO A 100 -8.11 -0.76 2.84
N LYS A 101 -8.26 -1.58 1.80
CA LYS A 101 -7.40 -1.55 0.60
C LYS A 101 -7.85 -0.54 -0.46
N ALA A 102 -8.94 0.18 -0.25
CA ALA A 102 -9.31 1.31 -1.11
C ALA A 102 -8.57 2.56 -0.64
N GLY A 103 -7.84 3.22 -1.55
CA GLY A 103 -7.06 4.42 -1.25
C GLY A 103 -7.90 5.69 -1.06
N GLN A 104 -9.07 5.76 -1.72
CA GLN A 104 -10.04 6.83 -1.45
C GLN A 104 -11.26 6.26 -0.71
N LEU A 105 -11.66 6.97 0.33
CA LEU A 105 -12.68 6.55 1.28
C LEU A 105 -13.75 7.62 1.35
N ARG A 106 -15.01 7.23 1.50
CA ARG A 106 -16.11 8.19 1.59
C ARG A 106 -16.03 8.95 2.91
N ALA A 107 -15.93 10.28 2.86
CA ALA A 107 -15.93 11.09 4.07
C ALA A 107 -17.24 10.92 4.86
N GLY A 108 -17.14 10.96 6.19
CA GLY A 108 -18.25 10.71 7.11
C GLY A 108 -18.62 9.22 7.27
N SER A 109 -18.05 8.32 6.48
CA SER A 109 -18.26 6.88 6.67
C SER A 109 -17.36 6.31 7.77
N ALA A 110 -17.84 5.30 8.49
CA ALA A 110 -17.03 4.58 9.47
C ALA A 110 -16.21 3.49 8.77
N GLN A 111 -14.88 3.58 8.84
CA GLN A 111 -13.96 2.60 8.26
C GLN A 111 -13.14 1.91 9.35
N THR A 112 -12.86 0.63 9.14
CA THR A 112 -11.92 -0.12 9.99
C THR A 112 -10.56 -0.14 9.29
N PHE A 113 -9.55 0.36 10.00
CA PHE A 113 -8.16 0.20 9.63
C PHE A 113 -7.58 -0.96 10.43
N LYS A 114 -6.96 -1.91 9.74
CA LYS A 114 -6.28 -3.06 10.32
C LYS A 114 -5.03 -3.38 9.51
N LEU A 115 -3.89 -3.37 10.17
CA LEU A 115 -2.59 -3.63 9.56
C LEU A 115 -1.63 -4.30 10.55
N ARG A 116 -0.70 -5.10 10.03
CA ARG A 116 0.44 -5.62 10.78
C ARG A 116 1.64 -4.69 10.53
N VAL A 117 2.21 -4.14 11.60
CA VAL A 117 3.37 -3.25 11.60
C VAL A 117 4.42 -3.81 12.56
N PRO A 118 5.29 -4.73 12.09
CA PRO A 118 6.30 -5.39 12.93
C PRO A 118 7.17 -4.40 13.70
N GLY A 119 7.25 -4.56 15.02
CA GLY A 119 8.17 -3.78 15.87
C GLY A 119 7.76 -2.32 16.10
N ALA A 120 6.62 -1.85 15.59
CA ALA A 120 6.13 -0.52 15.92
C ALA A 120 5.70 -0.44 17.40
N GLN A 121 6.01 0.69 18.03
CA GLN A 121 5.56 1.03 19.38
C GLN A 121 4.15 1.61 19.35
N ASP A 122 3.85 2.41 18.32
CA ASP A 122 2.57 3.07 18.12
C ASP A 122 2.26 3.23 16.62
N VAL A 123 0.96 3.25 16.28
CA VAL A 123 0.46 3.51 14.93
C VAL A 123 -0.75 4.43 15.04
N ALA A 124 -0.79 5.46 14.20
CA ALA A 124 -1.87 6.43 14.18
C ALA A 124 -2.32 6.75 12.76
N LEU A 125 -3.61 7.02 12.59
CA LEU A 125 -4.13 7.73 11.44
C LEU A 125 -4.02 9.23 11.72
N VAL A 126 -3.35 9.97 10.84
CA VAL A 126 -3.16 11.42 10.93
C VAL A 126 -3.98 12.09 9.85
N ALA A 127 -4.79 13.07 10.22
CA ALA A 127 -5.60 13.86 9.29
C ALA A 127 -5.56 15.34 9.71
N GLY A 128 -4.76 16.15 9.01
CA GLY A 128 -4.39 17.49 9.46
C GLY A 128 -3.68 17.43 10.81
N GLU A 129 -4.20 18.17 11.80
CA GLU A 129 -3.64 18.18 13.16
C GLU A 129 -4.17 17.06 14.06
N ARG A 130 -5.11 16.25 13.57
CA ARG A 130 -5.75 15.20 14.38
C ARG A 130 -5.02 13.88 14.25
N TRP A 131 -4.79 13.27 15.40
CA TRP A 131 -4.17 11.95 15.54
C TRP A 131 -5.18 10.97 16.12
N TYR A 132 -5.38 9.85 15.43
CA TYR A 132 -6.25 8.77 15.88
C TYR A 132 -5.39 7.52 16.06
N HIS A 133 -4.98 7.24 17.30
CA HIS A 133 -4.14 6.09 17.62
C HIS A 133 -4.92 4.77 17.49
N LEU A 134 -4.26 3.77 16.89
CA LEU A 134 -4.83 2.43 16.71
C LEU A 134 -4.51 1.57 17.93
N GLN A 135 -5.44 0.69 18.28
CA GLN A 135 -5.23 -0.28 19.34
C GLN A 135 -4.25 -1.36 18.87
N ARG A 136 -3.25 -1.65 19.71
CA ARG A 136 -2.20 -2.63 19.44
C ARG A 136 -2.53 -4.00 20.05
N GLN A 137 -2.35 -5.05 19.26
CA GLN A 137 -2.36 -6.45 19.68
C GLN A 137 -1.20 -7.19 19.01
N GLY A 138 -0.09 -7.35 19.74
CA GLY A 138 1.17 -7.84 19.16
C GLY A 138 1.71 -6.84 18.13
N ASP A 139 1.92 -7.32 16.91
CA ASP A 139 2.29 -6.48 15.76
C ASP A 139 1.08 -5.99 14.95
N VAL A 140 -0.14 -6.35 15.34
CA VAL A 140 -1.36 -5.92 14.63
C VAL A 140 -1.95 -4.69 15.30
N PHE A 141 -2.26 -3.69 14.48
CA PHE A 141 -2.89 -2.44 14.89
C PHE A 141 -4.28 -2.34 14.26
N ARG A 142 -5.27 -1.96 15.06
CA ARG A 142 -6.65 -1.82 14.61
C ARG A 142 -7.33 -0.58 15.17
N GLY A 143 -8.08 0.12 14.34
CA GLY A 143 -8.92 1.24 14.76
C GLY A 143 -10.13 1.39 13.85
N ARG A 144 -11.25 1.87 14.40
CA ARG A 144 -12.43 2.22 13.61
C ARG A 144 -12.70 3.71 13.76
N PHE A 145 -12.68 4.43 12.64
CA PHE A 145 -12.76 5.89 12.64
C PHE A 145 -13.78 6.37 11.62
N ILE A 146 -14.36 7.55 11.89
CA ILE A 146 -15.12 8.29 10.88
C ILE A 146 -14.10 8.98 9.97
N VAL A 147 -14.20 8.70 8.66
CA VAL A 147 -13.27 9.22 7.66
C VAL A 147 -13.42 10.74 7.55
N PRO A 148 -12.39 11.55 7.90
CA PRO A 148 -12.40 12.97 7.61
C PRO A 148 -12.27 13.23 6.11
N LYS A 149 -12.68 14.41 5.66
CA LYS A 149 -12.44 14.87 4.29
C LYS A 149 -10.98 15.32 4.13
N GLY A 150 -10.36 15.01 2.99
CA GLY A 150 -8.98 15.39 2.67
C GLY A 150 -7.96 14.27 2.87
N GLU A 151 -6.69 14.63 2.84
CA GLU A 151 -5.57 13.69 2.94
C GLU A 151 -5.46 13.10 4.35
N MET A 152 -5.10 11.83 4.40
CA MET A 152 -4.84 11.11 5.64
C MET A 152 -3.63 10.21 5.46
N VAL A 153 -2.82 10.09 6.51
CA VAL A 153 -1.64 9.23 6.49
C VAL A 153 -1.69 8.29 7.69
N ILE A 154 -1.52 7.00 7.47
CA ILE A 154 -1.19 6.06 8.55
C ILE A 154 0.29 6.18 8.81
N CYS A 155 0.66 6.55 10.03
CA CYS A 155 2.04 6.69 10.46
C CYS A 155 2.37 5.69 11.58
N ALA A 156 3.63 5.31 11.71
CA ALA A 156 4.11 4.44 12.79
C ALA A 156 5.33 5.01 13.49
N LYS A 157 5.41 4.78 14.80
CA LYS A 157 6.59 5.09 15.61
C LYS A 157 7.34 3.81 15.93
N PHE A 158 8.63 3.77 15.59
CA PHE A 158 9.51 2.64 15.87
C PHE A 158 10.48 2.96 17.01
N PRO A 159 11.00 1.94 17.73
CA PRO A 159 11.99 2.13 18.78
C PRO A 159 13.21 2.94 18.31
N GLY A 160 13.66 3.88 19.13
CA GLY A 160 14.83 4.73 18.83
C GLY A 160 14.58 5.87 17.83
N ARG A 161 13.37 5.95 17.23
CA ARG A 161 12.97 7.08 16.37
C ARG A 161 12.28 8.16 17.20
N SER A 162 12.64 9.42 16.97
CA SER A 162 11.96 10.59 17.55
C SER A 162 10.68 10.96 16.81
N MET A 163 10.60 10.64 15.51
CA MET A 163 9.48 10.97 14.62
C MET A 163 8.71 9.72 14.20
N TYR A 164 7.48 9.92 13.74
CA TYR A 164 6.70 8.88 13.08
C TYR A 164 7.08 8.82 11.60
N ASP A 165 7.17 7.61 11.06
CA ASP A 165 7.33 7.37 9.63
C ASP A 165 5.94 7.18 9.00
N GLY A 166 5.62 7.91 7.94
CA GLY A 166 4.39 7.70 7.18
C GLY A 166 4.45 6.37 6.43
N LEU A 167 3.42 5.52 6.54
CA LEU A 167 3.34 4.17 5.97
C LEU A 167 2.40 4.10 4.75
N LEU A 168 1.19 4.65 4.89
CA LEU A 168 0.15 4.60 3.86
C LEU A 168 -0.59 5.93 3.72
N GLY A 169 -0.83 6.38 2.49
CA GLY A 169 -1.59 7.59 2.17
C GLY A 169 -3.00 7.27 1.66
N TYR A 170 -3.99 7.99 2.16
CA TYR A 170 -5.40 7.87 1.82
C TYR A 170 -6.03 9.25 1.56
N VAL A 171 -7.17 9.27 0.86
CA VAL A 171 -7.96 10.51 0.64
C VAL A 171 -9.42 10.29 1.02
N GLY A 172 -9.97 11.17 1.84
CA GLY A 172 -11.40 11.25 2.13
C GLY A 172 -12.12 12.18 1.17
N PHE A 173 -13.07 11.67 0.39
CA PHE A 173 -13.84 12.45 -0.60
C PHE A 173 -15.24 12.82 -0.13
#